data_AF-A0A2Z6CU01-F1
#
_entry.id   AF-A0A2Z6CU01-F1
#
_cell.length_a   1.000
_cell.length_b   1.000
_cell.length_c   1.000
_cell.angle_alpha   90.00
_cell.angle_beta   90.00
_cell.angle_gamma   90.00
#
_symmetry.space_group_name_H-M   'P 1'
#
loop_
_entity.id
_entity.type
_entity.pdbx_description
1 polymer ?
#
loop_
_entity_poly.entity_id
_entity_poly.type
_entity_poly.pdbx_seq_one_letter_code
_entity_poly.pdbx_strand_id
1 'polypeptide(L)'
;MRKTTLLTLVFSSLLILPAMAQLGKVWTDFQYYSVDLQNYLRSNVNETFRPLDIRTQGALSNSSGELNLPDPVAAGKQVRDEIVINSISGRYENNSAVNGAGVSNELNRIVTRGAVSGVLGREGQVRLKTKLEDTERSIEIIAKSVEDAEDPFNITKSILDTACSVVKGSMGQTGVPTPDSLMNPSLCQSNVQLQTIKILQEQAKINAENLAQTIQTNQTIQYSNLNLANISQQVEETNRARRVDSAAEAARLLRTSAQIDLFGRKP
;
A
#
# COMPACT_ATOMS: atom_id res chain seq x y z
N MET A 1 3.85 34.05 -13.78
CA MET A 1 3.44 32.63 -13.80
C MET A 1 4.65 31.72 -13.54
N ARG A 2 5.07 31.55 -12.27
CA ARG A 2 6.28 30.78 -11.90
C ARG A 2 6.18 30.10 -10.51
N LYS A 3 4.98 29.71 -10.08
CA LYS A 3 4.78 29.12 -8.73
C LYS A 3 4.03 27.79 -8.70
N THR A 4 3.60 27.25 -9.84
CA THR A 4 2.81 26.02 -9.92
C THR A 4 3.62 24.77 -10.24
N THR A 5 4.91 24.89 -10.56
CA THR A 5 5.77 23.75 -10.92
C THR A 5 6.53 23.13 -9.73
N LEU A 6 6.37 23.68 -8.52
CA LEU A 6 7.09 23.22 -7.32
C LEU A 6 6.31 22.16 -6.53
N LEU A 7 5.01 21.96 -6.79
CA LEU A 7 4.18 21.01 -6.06
C LEU A 7 4.24 19.57 -6.63
N THR A 8 4.61 19.41 -7.90
CA THR A 8 4.71 18.09 -8.53
C THR A 8 6.07 17.41 -8.32
N LEU A 9 7.07 18.12 -7.80
CA LEU A 9 8.44 17.60 -7.65
C LEU A 9 8.73 17.05 -6.23
N VAL A 10 7.89 17.38 -5.24
CA VAL A 10 8.06 16.93 -3.84
C VAL A 10 7.43 15.55 -3.58
N PHE A 11 6.54 15.06 -4.46
CA PHE A 11 5.99 13.70 -4.33
C PHE A 11 6.93 12.60 -4.89
N SER A 12 7.91 12.96 -5.71
CA SER A 12 8.94 12.03 -6.21
C SER A 12 10.10 11.81 -5.24
N SER A 13 10.21 12.60 -4.16
CA SER A 13 11.30 12.48 -3.17
C SER A 13 10.95 11.63 -1.94
N LEU A 14 9.81 10.93 -1.93
CA LEU A 14 9.39 10.03 -0.84
C LEU A 14 9.77 8.55 -1.05
N LEU A 15 10.56 8.24 -2.09
CA LEU A 15 10.94 6.87 -2.44
C LEU A 15 12.32 6.41 -1.92
N ILE A 16 12.93 7.15 -1.00
CA ILE A 16 14.13 6.67 -0.31
C ILE A 16 13.92 6.91 1.19
N LEU A 17 13.15 6.02 1.82
CA LEU A 17 13.30 5.82 3.25
C LEU A 17 14.75 5.35 3.49
N PRO A 18 15.43 5.83 4.54
CA PRO A 18 16.72 5.28 4.92
C PRO A 18 16.50 3.79 5.19
N ALA A 19 17.27 2.95 4.49
CA ALA A 19 17.33 1.52 4.73
C ALA A 19 17.82 1.27 6.17
N MET A 20 16.89 1.30 7.13
CA MET A 20 17.07 0.83 8.50
C MET A 20 16.28 -0.46 8.71
N ALA A 21 15.92 -1.15 7.62
CA ALA A 21 15.34 -2.49 7.64
C ALA A 21 16.47 -3.50 7.76
N GLN A 22 16.51 -4.21 8.88
CA GLN A 22 17.36 -5.38 9.02
C GLN A 22 16.79 -6.45 8.09
N LEU A 23 17.48 -6.73 6.98
CA LEU A 23 16.98 -7.55 5.88
C LEU A 23 16.39 -8.88 6.41
N GLY A 24 15.07 -9.06 6.28
CA GLY A 24 14.34 -10.22 6.79
C GLY A 24 13.32 -9.93 7.91
N LYS A 25 13.27 -8.72 8.47
CA LYS A 25 12.29 -8.29 9.48
C LYS A 25 11.08 -7.56 8.90
N VAL A 26 10.53 -8.14 7.83
CA VAL A 26 9.54 -7.51 6.95
C VAL A 26 8.24 -7.10 7.65
N TRP A 27 7.77 -7.88 8.63
CA TRP A 27 6.57 -7.49 9.39
C TRP A 27 6.88 -6.31 10.32
N THR A 28 8.02 -6.36 11.01
CA THR A 28 8.48 -5.28 11.88
C THR A 28 8.68 -3.97 11.11
N ASP A 29 9.33 -4.03 9.94
CA ASP A 29 9.54 -2.86 9.08
C ASP A 29 8.22 -2.26 8.59
N PHE A 30 7.26 -3.13 8.24
CA PHE A 30 5.92 -2.67 7.86
C PHE A 30 5.16 -2.01 9.03
N GLN A 31 5.35 -2.48 10.26
CA GLN A 31 4.76 -1.82 11.44
C GLN A 31 5.29 -0.40 11.62
N TYR A 32 6.60 -0.18 11.46
CA TYR A 32 7.18 1.16 11.53
C TYR A 32 6.57 2.09 10.48
N TYR A 33 6.48 1.61 9.24
CA TYR A 33 5.79 2.35 8.17
C TYR A 33 4.34 2.72 8.54
N SER A 34 3.57 1.77 9.11
CA SER A 34 2.16 2.03 9.46
C SER A 34 2.01 3.08 10.56
N VAL A 35 2.90 3.05 11.56
CA VAL A 35 2.96 4.01 12.65
C VAL A 35 3.34 5.40 12.13
N ASP A 36 4.35 5.50 11.27
CA ASP A 36 4.78 6.77 10.67
C ASP A 36 3.66 7.40 9.84
N LEU A 37 2.97 6.60 9.04
CA LEU A 37 1.81 7.07 8.28
C LEU A 37 0.70 7.57 9.20
N GLN A 38 0.41 6.86 10.29
CA GLN A 38 -0.61 7.28 11.25
C GLN A 38 -0.24 8.61 11.93
N ASN A 39 1.03 8.77 12.32
CA ASN A 39 1.54 9.99 12.91
C ASN A 39 1.45 11.17 11.93
N TYR A 40 1.84 10.95 10.67
CA TYR A 40 1.72 11.93 9.62
C TYR A 40 0.26 12.38 9.43
N LEU A 41 -0.68 11.44 9.34
CA LEU A 41 -2.10 11.75 9.19
C LEU A 41 -2.64 12.55 10.39
N ARG A 42 -2.32 12.14 11.62
CA ARG A 42 -2.76 12.86 12.83
C ARG A 42 -2.22 14.29 12.89
N SER A 43 -0.93 14.47 12.59
CA SER A 43 -0.29 15.80 12.59
C SER A 43 -0.92 16.73 11.55
N ASN A 44 -1.08 16.24 10.32
CA ASN A 44 -1.62 17.06 9.23
C ASN A 44 -3.11 17.37 9.41
N VAL A 45 -3.88 16.49 10.06
CA VAL A 45 -5.31 16.73 10.29
C VAL A 45 -5.54 17.92 11.24
N ASN A 46 -4.71 18.04 12.28
CA ASN A 46 -4.78 19.14 13.24
C ASN A 46 -4.50 20.52 12.60
N GLU A 47 -3.65 20.54 11.58
CA GLU A 47 -3.29 21.78 10.87
C GLU A 47 -4.23 22.10 9.71
N THR A 48 -4.65 21.09 8.95
CA THR A 48 -5.35 21.27 7.66
C THR A 48 -6.86 21.45 7.83
N PHE A 49 -7.48 20.76 8.79
CA PHE A 49 -8.94 20.63 8.85
C PHE A 49 -9.61 21.50 9.90
N ARG A 50 -8.97 22.52 10.48
CA ARG A 50 -9.63 23.39 11.46
C ARG A 50 -10.87 24.08 10.86
N PRO A 51 -12.05 24.07 11.52
CA PRO A 51 -12.35 23.56 12.87
C PRO A 51 -12.92 22.12 12.94
N LEU A 52 -12.86 21.36 11.85
CA LEU A 52 -13.34 19.98 11.72
C LEU A 52 -12.28 18.94 12.12
N ASP A 53 -11.15 19.37 12.70
CA ASP A 53 -10.01 18.55 13.07
C ASP A 53 -10.39 17.45 14.07
N ILE A 54 -11.18 17.77 15.11
CA ILE A 54 -11.62 16.79 16.13
C ILE A 54 -12.44 15.66 15.50
N ARG A 55 -13.41 16.00 14.62
CA ARG A 55 -14.28 15.02 13.94
C ARG A 55 -13.48 14.16 12.95
N THR A 56 -12.55 14.79 12.24
CA THR A 56 -11.69 14.12 11.27
C THR A 56 -10.70 13.18 11.95
N GLN A 57 -10.14 13.57 13.10
CA GLN A 57 -9.31 12.69 13.92
C GLN A 57 -10.09 11.49 14.46
N GLY A 58 -11.30 11.75 15.01
CA GLY A 58 -12.18 10.68 15.49
C GLY A 58 -12.53 9.68 14.38
N ALA A 59 -12.83 10.17 13.18
CA ALA A 59 -13.11 9.32 12.03
C ALA A 59 -11.91 8.46 11.63
N LEU A 60 -10.69 9.01 11.63
CA LEU A 60 -9.47 8.26 11.30
C LEU A 60 -9.10 7.23 12.38
N SER A 61 -9.26 7.58 13.67
CA SER A 61 -8.98 6.64 14.76
C SER A 61 -9.99 5.50 14.82
N ASN A 62 -11.28 5.79 14.59
CA ASN A 62 -12.36 4.81 14.69
C ASN A 62 -12.45 3.89 13.47
N SER A 63 -11.86 4.30 12.34
CA SER A 63 -11.78 3.49 11.11
C SER A 63 -10.45 2.77 10.92
N SER A 64 -9.58 2.80 11.94
CA SER A 64 -8.31 2.06 11.89
C SER A 64 -8.54 0.56 11.95
N GLY A 65 -7.87 -0.19 11.07
CA GLY A 65 -7.90 -1.64 11.02
C GLY A 65 -6.76 -2.28 11.82
N GLU A 66 -6.58 -3.59 11.61
CA GLU A 66 -5.63 -4.43 12.38
C GLU A 66 -4.15 -4.04 12.19
N LEU A 67 -3.83 -3.30 11.13
CA LEU A 67 -2.49 -2.77 10.84
C LEU A 67 -2.31 -1.35 11.36
N ASN A 68 -3.27 -0.82 12.13
CA ASN A 68 -3.36 0.59 12.53
C ASN A 68 -3.43 1.58 11.34
N LEU A 69 -3.72 1.07 10.14
CA LEU A 69 -3.97 1.87 8.97
C LEU A 69 -5.45 2.30 8.97
N PRO A 70 -5.78 3.57 8.73
CA PRO A 70 -7.17 3.99 8.59
C PRO A 70 -7.77 3.45 7.29
N ASP A 71 -8.99 2.90 7.37
CA ASP A 71 -9.82 2.62 6.19
C ASP A 71 -10.35 3.96 5.64
N PRO A 72 -9.86 4.42 4.47
CA PRO A 72 -10.23 5.73 3.95
C PRO A 72 -11.71 5.82 3.53
N VAL A 73 -12.35 4.69 3.22
CA VAL A 73 -13.77 4.63 2.85
C VAL A 73 -14.63 4.78 4.10
N ALA A 74 -14.30 4.05 5.17
CA ALA A 74 -15.00 4.14 6.44
C ALA A 74 -14.77 5.50 7.13
N ALA A 75 -13.53 5.98 7.18
CA ALA A 75 -13.19 7.31 7.69
C ALA A 75 -13.98 8.41 6.98
N GLY A 76 -13.97 8.40 5.64
CA GLY A 76 -14.68 9.38 4.84
C GLY A 76 -16.21 9.30 5.02
N LYS A 77 -16.76 8.12 5.29
CA LYS A 77 -18.19 7.97 5.62
C LYS A 77 -18.49 8.61 6.97
N GLN A 78 -17.72 8.33 8.00
CA GLN A 78 -17.92 8.91 9.33
C GLN A 78 -17.83 10.44 9.31
N VAL A 79 -16.83 11.00 8.61
CA VAL A 79 -16.72 12.45 8.44
C VAL A 79 -17.96 13.03 7.75
N ARG A 80 -18.49 12.38 6.70
CA ARG A 80 -19.72 12.83 6.03
C ARG A 80 -20.94 12.72 6.93
N ASP A 81 -21.13 11.59 7.59
CA ASP A 81 -22.30 11.37 8.46
C ASP A 81 -22.31 12.37 9.63
N GLU A 82 -21.14 12.78 10.11
CA GLU A 82 -20.98 13.82 11.15
C GLU A 82 -21.09 15.26 10.62
N ILE A 83 -20.88 15.50 9.32
CA ILE A 83 -20.91 16.84 8.69
C ILE A 83 -22.21 17.14 7.95
N VAL A 84 -22.98 16.13 7.51
CA VAL A 84 -24.16 16.37 6.68
C VAL A 84 -25.35 16.87 7.51
N ILE A 85 -25.41 18.20 7.57
CA ILE A 85 -26.63 19.02 7.60
C ILE A 85 -27.17 19.08 6.15
N ASN A 86 -28.28 18.38 5.88
CA ASN A 86 -29.22 18.64 4.78
C ASN A 86 -28.64 18.85 3.35
N SER A 87 -28.12 17.80 2.69
CA SER A 87 -28.08 17.80 1.23
C SER A 87 -29.30 17.07 0.67
N ILE A 88 -30.32 17.84 0.29
CA ILE A 88 -31.48 17.33 -0.43
C ILE A 88 -31.01 17.07 -1.86
N SER A 89 -30.90 15.80 -2.25
CA SER A 89 -30.66 15.42 -3.65
C SER A 89 -31.72 16.07 -4.53
N GLY A 90 -31.30 16.99 -5.40
CA GLY A 90 -32.20 17.81 -6.21
C GLY A 90 -32.99 16.99 -7.21
N ARG A 91 -34.31 17.24 -7.28
CA ARG A 91 -35.28 16.62 -8.20
C ARG A 91 -35.22 17.19 -9.64
N TYR A 92 -34.13 17.84 -10.02
CA TYR A 92 -34.06 18.67 -11.23
C TYR A 92 -33.31 18.03 -12.42
N GLU A 93 -32.69 16.86 -12.27
CA GLU A 93 -32.10 16.13 -13.41
C GLU A 93 -33.09 15.12 -14.00
N ASN A 94 -33.79 15.51 -15.08
CA ASN A 94 -34.72 14.62 -15.80
C ASN A 94 -34.19 14.15 -17.17
N ASN A 95 -32.91 14.41 -17.48
CA ASN A 95 -32.28 13.97 -18.72
C ASN A 95 -31.72 12.55 -18.56
N SER A 96 -32.26 11.59 -19.32
CA SER A 96 -31.86 10.18 -19.26
C SER A 96 -30.40 9.92 -19.62
N ALA A 97 -29.79 10.70 -20.53
CA ALA A 97 -28.39 10.56 -20.90
C ALA A 97 -27.46 11.06 -19.79
N VAL A 98 -27.80 12.16 -19.13
CA VAL A 98 -27.06 12.68 -17.96
C VAL A 98 -27.21 11.73 -16.77
N ASN A 99 -28.41 11.17 -16.57
CA ASN A 99 -28.65 10.18 -15.53
C ASN A 99 -27.87 8.87 -15.78
N GLY A 100 -27.80 8.41 -17.03
CA GLY A 100 -26.99 7.23 -17.40
C GLY A 100 -25.49 7.44 -17.13
N ALA A 101 -24.96 8.61 -17.47
CA ALA A 101 -23.57 8.96 -17.16
C ALA A 101 -23.31 9.05 -15.64
N GLY A 102 -24.23 9.67 -14.88
CA GLY A 102 -24.14 9.75 -13.42
C GLY A 102 -24.19 8.39 -12.73
N VAL A 103 -25.05 7.47 -13.18
CA VAL A 103 -25.10 6.09 -12.68
C VAL A 103 -23.80 5.34 -12.99
N SER A 104 -23.24 5.51 -14.19
CA SER A 104 -21.96 4.89 -14.56
C SER A 104 -20.80 5.41 -13.69
N ASN A 105 -20.76 6.71 -13.43
CA ASN A 105 -19.76 7.33 -12.54
C ASN A 105 -19.89 6.82 -11.11
N GLU A 106 -21.11 6.70 -10.58
CA GLU A 106 -21.36 6.17 -9.24
C GLU A 106 -20.92 4.70 -9.15
N LEU A 107 -21.22 3.89 -10.16
CA LEU A 107 -20.78 2.50 -10.21
C LEU A 107 -19.25 2.40 -10.20
N ASN A 108 -18.55 3.16 -11.04
CA ASN A 108 -17.08 3.22 -11.04
C ASN A 108 -16.53 3.64 -9.68
N ARG A 109 -17.21 4.57 -8.99
CA ARG A 109 -16.86 5.02 -7.64
C ARG A 109 -17.05 3.93 -6.59
N ILE A 110 -18.15 3.19 -6.64
CA ILE A 110 -18.40 2.05 -5.75
C ILE A 110 -17.35 0.96 -5.98
N VAL A 111 -17.03 0.64 -7.24
CA VAL A 111 -15.99 -0.33 -7.59
C VAL A 111 -14.64 0.12 -7.04
N THR A 112 -14.27 1.39 -7.22
CA THR A 112 -13.02 1.96 -6.71
C THR A 112 -12.97 1.90 -5.18
N ARG A 113 -14.03 2.34 -4.49
CA ARG A 113 -14.13 2.27 -3.02
C ARG A 113 -14.10 0.82 -2.53
N GLY A 114 -14.73 -0.10 -3.23
CA GLY A 114 -14.72 -1.53 -2.93
C GLY A 114 -13.33 -2.13 -3.06
N ALA A 115 -12.59 -1.82 -4.13
CA ALA A 115 -11.20 -2.25 -4.31
C ALA A 115 -10.29 -1.70 -3.20
N VAL A 116 -10.46 -0.43 -2.84
CA VAL A 116 -9.71 0.20 -1.76
C VAL A 116 -10.03 -0.44 -0.41
N SER A 117 -11.31 -0.63 -0.08
CA SER A 117 -11.74 -1.29 1.16
C SER A 117 -11.30 -2.76 1.22
N GLY A 118 -11.20 -3.44 0.08
CA GLY A 118 -10.65 -4.81 0.01
C GLY A 118 -9.17 -4.91 0.39
N VAL A 119 -8.40 -3.83 0.30
CA VAL A 119 -6.96 -3.80 0.65
C VAL A 119 -6.72 -3.07 1.97
N LEU A 120 -7.27 -1.86 2.10
CA LEU A 120 -7.08 -0.96 3.23
C LEU A 120 -8.19 -1.07 4.28
N GLY A 121 -9.28 -1.80 4.02
CA GLY A 121 -10.28 -2.10 5.03
C GLY A 121 -9.80 -3.17 6.00
N ARG A 122 -10.56 -3.36 7.09
CA ARG A 122 -10.16 -4.23 8.20
C ARG A 122 -9.76 -5.65 7.76
N GLU A 123 -10.55 -6.28 6.90
CA GLU A 123 -10.25 -7.63 6.39
C GLU A 123 -9.02 -7.66 5.47
N GLY A 124 -8.86 -6.65 4.62
CA GLY A 124 -7.69 -6.51 3.75
C GLY A 124 -6.40 -6.38 4.57
N GLN A 125 -6.47 -5.59 5.65
CA GLN A 125 -5.38 -5.43 6.60
C GLN A 125 -5.06 -6.72 7.36
N VAL A 126 -6.05 -7.51 7.76
CA VAL A 126 -5.82 -8.83 8.38
C VAL A 126 -5.09 -9.77 7.42
N ARG A 127 -5.53 -9.86 6.15
CA ARG A 127 -4.84 -10.69 5.13
C ARG A 127 -3.39 -10.24 4.93
N LEU A 128 -3.18 -8.93 4.91
CA LEU A 128 -1.86 -8.35 4.74
C LEU A 128 -0.95 -8.65 5.95
N LYS A 129 -1.47 -8.49 7.16
CA LYS A 129 -0.78 -8.87 8.41
C LYS A 129 -0.32 -10.32 8.36
N THR A 130 -1.24 -11.26 8.11
CA THR A 130 -0.92 -12.69 8.05
C THR A 130 0.15 -12.98 7.01
N LYS A 131 0.05 -12.37 5.81
CA LYS A 131 1.05 -12.57 4.76
C LYS A 131 2.45 -12.09 5.17
N LEU A 132 2.54 -10.96 5.86
CA LEU A 132 3.80 -10.40 6.34
C LEU A 132 4.39 -11.24 7.48
N GLU A 133 3.57 -11.67 8.44
CA GLU A 133 3.98 -12.55 9.54
C GLU A 133 4.47 -13.92 9.03
N ASP A 134 3.77 -14.53 8.08
CA ASP A 134 4.18 -15.81 7.48
C ASP A 134 5.47 -15.67 6.67
N THR A 135 5.67 -14.52 6.01
CA THR A 135 6.90 -14.21 5.29
C THR A 135 8.07 -14.05 6.25
N GLU A 136 7.92 -13.29 7.34
CA GLU A 136 8.95 -13.15 8.37
C GLU A 136 9.27 -14.51 9.02
N ARG A 137 8.24 -15.30 9.37
CA ARG A 137 8.43 -16.64 9.94
C ARG A 137 9.21 -17.56 8.98
N SER A 138 8.91 -17.51 7.69
CA SER A 138 9.61 -18.32 6.68
C SER A 138 11.10 -17.93 6.59
N ILE A 139 11.41 -16.63 6.66
CA ILE A 139 12.80 -16.15 6.69
C ILE A 139 13.50 -16.57 7.97
N GLU A 140 12.82 -16.52 9.11
CA GLU A 140 13.38 -16.98 10.39
C GLU A 140 13.70 -18.48 10.38
N ILE A 141 12.82 -19.30 9.80
CA ILE A 141 13.05 -20.74 9.62
C ILE A 141 14.26 -20.98 8.71
N ILE A 142 14.36 -20.25 7.59
CA ILE A 142 15.52 -20.35 6.69
C ILE A 142 16.80 -19.94 7.42
N ALA A 143 16.76 -18.86 8.20
CA ALA A 143 17.91 -18.40 8.98
C ALA A 143 18.37 -19.44 10.00
N LYS A 144 17.46 -20.04 10.76
CA LYS A 144 17.78 -21.15 11.68
C LYS A 144 18.34 -22.36 10.95
N SER A 145 17.78 -22.72 9.79
CA SER A 145 18.30 -23.82 8.98
C SER A 145 19.70 -23.55 8.43
N VAL A 146 20.08 -22.29 8.22
CA VAL A 146 21.46 -21.92 7.83
C VAL A 146 22.39 -22.06 9.03
N GLU A 147 21.99 -21.56 10.19
CA GLU A 147 22.77 -21.64 11.45
C GLU A 147 23.00 -23.10 11.87
N ASP A 148 21.93 -23.92 11.88
CA ASP A 148 21.98 -25.36 12.14
C ASP A 148 22.85 -26.12 11.13
N ALA A 149 22.97 -25.61 9.90
CA ALA A 149 23.86 -26.18 8.89
C ALA A 149 25.32 -25.73 9.07
N GLU A 150 25.59 -24.54 9.64
CA GLU A 150 26.94 -24.01 9.85
C GLU A 150 27.70 -24.69 11.01
N ASP A 151 27.02 -24.97 12.12
CA ASP A 151 27.61 -25.54 13.33
C ASP A 151 28.26 -26.93 13.13
N PRO A 152 27.57 -27.94 12.58
CA PRO A 152 28.19 -29.23 12.26
C PRO A 152 29.18 -29.11 11.10
N PHE A 153 29.02 -28.11 10.22
CA PHE A 153 29.93 -27.86 9.10
C PHE A 153 31.30 -27.36 9.52
N ASN A 154 31.42 -26.52 10.55
CA ASN A 154 32.74 -26.04 10.98
C ASN A 154 33.60 -27.17 11.56
N ILE A 155 32.98 -28.06 12.34
CA ILE A 155 33.65 -29.25 12.90
C ILE A 155 34.01 -30.22 11.78
N THR A 156 33.05 -30.56 10.90
CA THR A 156 33.30 -31.49 9.79
C THR A 156 34.24 -30.91 8.75
N LYS A 157 34.28 -29.59 8.50
CA LYS A 157 35.23 -28.93 7.59
C LYS A 157 36.65 -29.04 8.11
N SER A 158 36.91 -28.86 9.41
CA SER A 158 38.26 -29.08 9.96
C SER A 158 38.72 -30.53 9.77
N ILE A 159 37.82 -31.49 9.98
CA ILE A 159 38.09 -32.91 9.81
C ILE A 159 38.24 -33.28 8.32
N LEU A 160 37.42 -32.70 7.43
CA LEU A 160 37.45 -32.92 5.98
C LEU A 160 38.65 -32.26 5.31
N ASP A 161 39.03 -31.03 5.68
CA ASP A 161 40.24 -30.42 5.13
C ASP A 161 41.48 -31.18 5.59
N THR A 162 41.47 -31.67 6.84
CA THR A 162 42.54 -32.56 7.34
C THR A 162 42.53 -33.90 6.58
N ALA A 163 41.37 -34.50 6.30
CA ALA A 163 41.27 -35.74 5.54
C ALA A 163 41.60 -35.57 4.04
N CYS A 164 41.04 -34.58 3.34
CA CYS A 164 41.32 -34.27 1.93
C CYS A 164 42.82 -33.85 1.76
N SER A 165 43.49 -33.29 2.78
CA SER A 165 44.94 -32.96 2.74
C SER A 165 45.85 -34.16 3.07
N VAL A 166 45.49 -35.02 4.03
CA VAL A 166 46.24 -36.25 4.34
C VAL A 166 46.25 -37.21 3.16
N VAL A 167 45.15 -37.32 2.41
CA VAL A 167 45.06 -38.14 1.18
C VAL A 167 45.95 -37.59 0.06
N LYS A 168 46.09 -36.25 -0.05
CA LYS A 168 47.02 -35.63 -1.01
C LYS A 168 48.48 -35.75 -0.58
N GLY A 169 48.76 -35.79 0.73
CA GLY A 169 50.09 -35.94 1.30
C GLY A 169 50.64 -37.38 1.26
N SER A 170 49.77 -38.40 1.20
CA SER A 170 50.18 -39.82 1.20
C SER A 170 50.51 -40.39 -0.19
N MET A 171 50.26 -39.66 -1.28
CA MET A 171 50.61 -40.05 -2.66
C MET A 171 52.11 -39.96 -3.00
N GLY A 172 52.98 -39.79 -2.00
CA GLY A 172 54.41 -39.59 -2.22
C GLY A 172 55.26 -40.87 -2.27
N GLN A 173 54.85 -41.98 -1.65
CA GLN A 173 55.72 -43.16 -1.55
C GLN A 173 54.89 -44.46 -1.51
N THR A 174 55.24 -45.40 -2.38
CA THR A 174 54.70 -46.77 -2.53
C THR A 174 53.49 -46.91 -3.47
N GLY A 175 53.78 -47.27 -4.72
CA GLY A 175 52.82 -47.46 -5.81
C GLY A 175 51.99 -48.74 -5.69
N VAL A 176 50.96 -48.72 -4.86
CA VAL A 176 49.87 -49.72 -4.87
C VAL A 176 48.55 -48.98 -5.05
N PRO A 177 47.78 -49.22 -6.13
CA PRO A 177 46.43 -48.67 -6.25
C PRO A 177 45.52 -49.45 -5.31
N THR A 178 45.22 -48.90 -4.13
CA THR A 178 44.17 -49.44 -3.27
C THR A 178 42.80 -48.97 -3.77
N PRO A 179 41.71 -49.73 -3.54
CA PRO A 179 40.34 -49.38 -3.93
C PRO A 179 39.78 -48.09 -3.28
N ASP A 180 40.55 -47.41 -2.42
CA ASP A 180 40.14 -46.23 -1.65
C ASP A 180 40.16 -44.92 -2.43
N SER A 181 40.55 -44.92 -3.72
CA SER A 181 40.32 -43.78 -4.62
C SER A 181 38.83 -43.52 -4.91
N LEU A 182 37.93 -44.30 -4.31
CA LEU A 182 36.48 -44.15 -4.29
C LEU A 182 35.97 -43.37 -3.06
N MET A 183 36.82 -42.64 -2.32
CA MET A 183 36.32 -41.61 -1.39
C MET A 183 35.72 -40.43 -2.18
N ASN A 184 34.47 -40.66 -2.57
CA ASN A 184 33.38 -39.78 -2.95
C ASN A 184 33.76 -38.30 -3.09
N PRO A 185 33.79 -37.72 -4.31
CA PRO A 185 33.93 -36.27 -4.49
C PRO A 185 32.83 -35.46 -3.81
N SER A 186 31.76 -36.11 -3.34
CA SER A 186 30.68 -35.51 -2.54
C SER A 186 31.12 -34.98 -1.17
N LEU A 187 32.18 -35.53 -0.57
CA LEU A 187 32.68 -35.07 0.73
C LEU A 187 33.29 -33.67 0.61
N CYS A 188 34.23 -33.46 -0.32
CA CYS A 188 34.86 -32.15 -0.51
C CYS A 188 33.91 -31.13 -1.24
N GLN A 189 32.65 -31.49 -1.61
CA GLN A 189 31.65 -30.62 -2.27
C GLN A 189 30.69 -29.90 -1.29
N SER A 190 30.79 -30.23 -0.01
CA SER A 190 29.98 -29.72 1.10
C SER A 190 30.02 -28.18 1.23
N ASN A 191 31.20 -27.57 1.04
CA ASN A 191 31.40 -26.11 0.99
C ASN A 191 30.41 -25.40 0.06
N VAL A 192 30.26 -25.91 -1.16
CA VAL A 192 29.45 -25.27 -2.21
C VAL A 192 27.96 -25.35 -1.86
N GLN A 193 27.55 -26.40 -1.16
CA GLN A 193 26.16 -26.57 -0.69
C GLN A 193 25.80 -25.54 0.38
N LEU A 194 26.69 -25.31 1.36
CA LEU A 194 26.48 -24.27 2.39
C LEU A 194 26.44 -22.86 1.78
N GLN A 195 27.35 -22.56 0.84
CA GLN A 195 27.35 -21.29 0.14
C GLN A 195 26.05 -21.09 -0.68
N THR A 196 25.51 -22.16 -1.26
CA THR A 196 24.22 -22.13 -1.96
C THR A 196 23.05 -21.83 -1.02
N ILE A 197 23.02 -22.45 0.17
CA ILE A 197 21.98 -22.21 1.19
C ILE A 197 21.98 -20.74 1.65
N LYS A 198 23.17 -20.15 1.88
CA LYS A 198 23.31 -18.73 2.20
C LYS A 198 22.79 -17.80 1.11
N ILE A 199 23.10 -18.10 -0.15
CA ILE A 199 22.60 -17.33 -1.29
C ILE A 199 21.07 -17.40 -1.36
N LEU A 200 20.48 -18.58 -1.14
CA LEU A 200 19.03 -18.75 -1.11
C LEU A 200 18.39 -17.98 0.05
N GLN A 201 19.04 -17.92 1.21
CA GLN A 201 18.59 -17.11 2.34
C GLN A 201 18.58 -15.62 1.99
N GLU A 202 19.68 -15.09 1.45
CA GLU A 202 19.74 -13.67 1.04
C GLU A 202 18.73 -13.36 -0.06
N GLN A 203 18.54 -14.28 -1.01
CA GLN A 203 17.49 -14.14 -2.03
C GLN A 203 16.08 -14.14 -1.43
N ALA A 204 15.81 -14.97 -0.43
CA ALA A 204 14.52 -14.98 0.27
C ALA A 204 14.26 -13.65 1.00
N LYS A 205 15.29 -13.10 1.65
CA LYS A 205 15.21 -11.78 2.30
C LYS A 205 14.94 -10.66 1.29
N ILE A 206 15.62 -10.65 0.14
CA ILE A 206 15.39 -9.67 -0.95
C ILE A 206 13.95 -9.79 -1.49
N ASN A 207 13.47 -11.00 -1.74
CA ASN A 207 12.12 -11.22 -2.24
C ASN A 207 11.05 -10.76 -1.24
N ALA A 208 11.31 -10.94 0.04
CA ALA A 208 10.41 -10.50 1.11
C ALA A 208 10.36 -8.96 1.23
N GLU A 209 11.51 -8.31 1.14
CA GLU A 209 11.59 -6.84 1.06
C GLU A 209 10.87 -6.30 -0.18
N ASN A 210 11.05 -6.96 -1.34
CA ASN A 210 10.34 -6.62 -2.57
C ASN A 210 8.82 -6.75 -2.42
N LEU A 211 8.35 -7.78 -1.69
CA LEU A 211 6.94 -7.94 -1.38
C LEU A 211 6.41 -6.77 -0.54
N ALA A 212 7.13 -6.35 0.51
CA ALA A 212 6.73 -5.19 1.33
C ALA A 212 6.67 -3.89 0.52
N GLN A 213 7.68 -3.64 -0.31
CA GLN A 213 7.69 -2.48 -1.22
C GLN A 213 6.53 -2.53 -2.22
N THR A 214 6.20 -3.72 -2.74
CA THR A 214 5.05 -3.94 -3.62
C THR A 214 3.73 -3.65 -2.90
N ILE A 215 3.60 -4.05 -1.63
CA ILE A 215 2.43 -3.74 -0.80
C ILE A 215 2.29 -2.23 -0.63
N GLN A 216 3.36 -1.54 -0.22
CA GLN A 216 3.36 -0.08 -0.03
C GLN A 216 3.00 0.67 -1.32
N THR A 217 3.55 0.22 -2.45
CA THR A 217 3.23 0.78 -3.77
C THR A 217 1.76 0.59 -4.12
N ASN A 218 1.22 -0.62 -3.90
CA ASN A 218 -0.19 -0.91 -4.13
C ASN A 218 -1.10 -0.03 -3.26
N GLN A 219 -0.77 0.17 -1.97
CA GLN A 219 -1.53 1.06 -1.09
C GLN A 219 -1.53 2.51 -1.61
N THR A 220 -0.38 3.01 -2.06
CA THR A 220 -0.25 4.35 -2.65
C THR A 220 -1.13 4.50 -3.90
N ILE A 221 -1.17 3.48 -4.76
CA ILE A 221 -2.05 3.46 -5.93
C ILE A 221 -3.53 3.49 -5.51
N GLN A 222 -3.92 2.72 -4.48
CA GLN A 222 -5.29 2.73 -3.97
C GLN A 222 -5.70 4.11 -3.43
N TYR A 223 -4.83 4.79 -2.69
CA TYR A 223 -5.07 6.16 -2.24
C TYR A 223 -5.21 7.14 -3.41
N SER A 224 -4.36 7.01 -4.44
CA SER A 224 -4.44 7.85 -5.65
C SER A 224 -5.76 7.65 -6.39
N ASN A 225 -6.18 6.39 -6.59
CA ASN A 225 -7.45 6.06 -7.24
C ASN A 225 -8.64 6.64 -6.46
N LEU A 226 -8.64 6.52 -5.13
CA LEU A 226 -9.69 7.09 -4.29
C LEU A 226 -9.71 8.62 -4.37
N ASN A 227 -8.55 9.26 -4.38
CA ASN A 227 -8.44 10.71 -4.54
C ASN A 227 -8.99 11.18 -5.90
N LEU A 228 -8.62 10.50 -6.98
CA LEU A 228 -9.15 10.78 -8.33
C LEU A 228 -10.67 10.61 -8.39
N ALA A 229 -11.21 9.55 -7.77
CA ALA A 229 -12.65 9.33 -7.68
C ALA A 229 -13.36 10.44 -6.87
N ASN A 230 -12.75 10.93 -5.80
CA ASN A 230 -13.30 12.04 -5.01
C ASN A 230 -13.25 13.37 -5.78
N ILE A 231 -12.16 13.67 -6.50
CA ILE A 231 -12.05 14.87 -7.35
C ILE A 231 -13.12 14.82 -8.45
N SER A 232 -13.29 13.66 -9.08
CA SER A 232 -14.35 13.46 -10.09
C SER A 232 -15.73 13.77 -9.51
N GLN A 233 -16.01 13.28 -8.29
CA GLN A 233 -17.27 13.59 -7.60
C GLN A 233 -17.43 15.09 -7.34
N GLN A 234 -16.39 15.76 -6.81
CA GLN A 234 -16.45 17.18 -6.51
C GLN A 234 -16.68 18.03 -7.77
N VAL A 235 -16.04 17.69 -8.89
CA VAL A 235 -16.23 18.36 -10.18
C VAL A 235 -17.66 18.15 -10.69
N GLU A 236 -18.21 16.95 -10.57
CA GLU A 236 -19.58 16.65 -10.97
C GLU A 236 -20.62 17.42 -10.12
N GLU A 237 -20.44 17.44 -8.80
CA GLU A 237 -21.28 18.21 -7.88
C GLU A 237 -21.21 19.73 -8.15
N THR A 238 -20.02 20.25 -8.45
CA THR A 238 -19.83 21.67 -8.81
C THR A 238 -20.52 22.01 -10.13
N ASN A 239 -20.36 21.16 -11.15
CA ASN A 239 -21.03 21.35 -12.43
C ASN A 239 -22.55 21.27 -12.29
N ARG A 240 -23.03 20.36 -11.44
CA ARG A 240 -24.45 20.24 -11.10
C ARG A 240 -24.99 21.49 -10.42
N ALA A 241 -24.29 22.01 -9.40
CA ALA A 241 -24.68 23.24 -8.71
C ALA A 241 -24.81 24.42 -9.68
N ARG A 242 -23.83 24.60 -10.58
CA ARG A 242 -23.88 25.64 -11.63
C ARG A 242 -25.09 25.51 -12.55
N ARG A 243 -25.46 24.28 -12.94
CA ARG A 243 -26.66 24.06 -13.77
C ARG A 243 -27.92 24.49 -13.02
N VAL A 244 -28.05 24.11 -11.75
CA VAL A 244 -29.19 24.49 -10.92
C VAL A 244 -29.26 26.00 -10.74
N ASP A 245 -28.14 26.66 -10.45
CA ASP A 245 -28.09 28.13 -10.31
C ASP A 245 -28.49 28.83 -11.61
N SER A 246 -27.96 28.39 -12.76
CA SER A 246 -28.33 28.96 -14.07
C SER A 246 -29.81 28.76 -14.41
N ALA A 247 -30.38 27.61 -14.06
CA ALA A 247 -31.79 27.33 -14.26
C ALA A 247 -32.67 28.17 -13.32
N ALA A 248 -32.26 28.35 -12.06
CA ALA A 248 -32.94 29.20 -11.11
C ALA A 248 -32.90 30.68 -11.52
N GLU A 249 -31.76 31.15 -12.06
CA GLU A 249 -31.61 32.49 -12.62
C GLU A 249 -32.52 32.68 -13.85
N ALA A 250 -32.51 31.74 -14.80
CA ALA A 250 -33.40 31.77 -15.96
C ALA A 250 -34.87 31.77 -15.55
N ALA A 251 -35.26 30.96 -14.55
CA ALA A 251 -36.62 30.93 -14.02
C ALA A 251 -37.02 32.27 -13.36
N ARG A 252 -36.09 32.92 -12.64
CA ARG A 252 -36.31 34.26 -12.09
C ARG A 252 -36.51 35.29 -13.21
N LEU A 253 -35.69 35.25 -14.26
CA LEU A 253 -35.82 36.13 -15.43
C LEU A 253 -37.14 35.91 -16.17
N LEU A 254 -37.56 34.67 -16.39
CA LEU A 254 -38.84 34.35 -17.02
C LEU A 254 -40.03 34.81 -16.17
N ARG A 255 -39.92 34.68 -14.84
CA ARG A 255 -40.95 35.16 -13.91
C ARG A 255 -41.04 36.68 -13.93
N THR A 256 -39.91 37.39 -13.90
CA THR A 256 -39.92 38.86 -13.95
C THR A 256 -40.40 39.35 -15.30
N SER A 257 -40.00 38.73 -16.42
CA SER A 257 -40.49 39.08 -17.75
C SER A 257 -42.00 38.84 -17.89
N ALA A 258 -42.50 37.71 -17.39
CA ALA A 258 -43.94 37.41 -17.39
C ALA A 258 -44.75 38.40 -16.53
N GLN A 259 -44.20 38.83 -15.40
CA GLN A 259 -44.82 39.86 -14.56
C GLN A 259 -44.82 41.23 -15.25
N ILE A 260 -43.71 41.63 -15.87
CA ILE A 260 -43.63 42.90 -16.62
C ILE A 260 -44.60 42.91 -17.80
N ASP A 261 -44.72 41.82 -18.54
CA ASP A 261 -45.69 41.68 -19.64
C ASP A 261 -47.14 41.80 -19.14
N LEU A 262 -47.45 41.19 -17.99
CA LEU A 262 -48.77 41.27 -17.36
C LEU A 262 -49.15 42.70 -16.94
N PHE A 263 -48.19 43.51 -16.49
CA PHE A 263 -48.40 44.92 -16.13
C PHE A 263 -48.26 45.90 -17.31
N GLY A 264 -47.60 45.48 -18.40
CA GLY A 264 -47.37 46.28 -19.60
C GLY A 264 -48.54 46.30 -20.59
N ARG A 265 -49.46 45.33 -20.51
CA ARG A 265 -50.73 45.35 -21.24
C ARG A 265 -51.68 46.39 -20.64
N LYS A 266 -51.82 47.55 -21.30
CA LYS A 266 -53.02 48.39 -21.11
C LYS A 266 -54.26 47.59 -21.54
N PRO A 267 -55.40 47.71 -20.82
CA PRO A 267 -56.64 47.02 -21.17
C PRO A 267 -57.15 47.39 -22.56
#